data_AF-A0A432QMV6-F1
#
_entry.id   AF-A0A432QMV6-F1
#
_cell.length_a   1.000
_cell.length_b   1.000
_cell.length_c   1.000
_cell.angle_alpha   90.00
_cell.angle_beta   90.00
_cell.angle_gamma   90.00
#
_symmetry.space_group_name_H-M   'P 1'
#
loop_
_entity.id
_entity.type
_entity.pdbx_description
1 polymer ?
#
loop_
_entity_poly.entity_id
_entity_poly.type
_entity_poly.pdbx_seq_one_letter_code
_entity_poly.pdbx_strand_id
1 'polypeptide(L)' 'MQANGKKSGKRPNCIKCIHYYVTHIHNKPHGCRAMGFKCIQNPAVLVFSSSHMECQLFQAKPSASQNKKGRGSSGGGIVA' A
#
# COMPACT_ATOMS: atom_id res chain seq x y z
N MET A 1 15.50 -10.98 26.47
CA MET A 1 15.84 -9.71 25.78
C MET A 1 16.59 -10.06 24.50
N GLN A 2 16.14 -9.92 23.24
CA GLN A 2 15.14 -9.09 22.57
C GLN A 2 14.49 -9.89 21.41
N ALA A 3 13.17 -9.77 21.20
CA ALA A 3 12.47 -10.37 20.06
C ALA A 3 12.57 -9.45 18.83
N ASN A 4 13.54 -9.72 17.96
CA ASN A 4 13.74 -8.96 16.72
C ASN A 4 12.74 -9.43 15.65
N GLY A 5 11.47 -9.04 15.79
CA GLY A 5 10.45 -9.22 14.78
C GLY A 5 10.70 -8.28 13.60
N LYS A 6 11.54 -8.70 12.64
CA LYS A 6 11.73 -8.03 11.34
C LYS A 6 10.39 -8.00 10.58
N LYS A 7 9.54 -7.00 10.86
CA LYS A 7 8.49 -6.60 9.93
C LYS A 7 9.22 -5.95 8.76
N SER A 8 9.42 -6.71 7.68
CA SER A 8 9.82 -6.17 6.40
C SER A 8 8.71 -5.20 5.98
N GLY A 9 8.87 -3.93 6.35
CA GLY A 9 7.96 -2.82 6.04
C GLY A 9 7.96 -2.61 4.54
N LYS A 10 7.24 -3.47 3.84
CA LYS A 10 7.28 -3.52 2.39
C LYS A 10 6.29 -2.48 1.89
N ARG A 11 6.83 -1.31 1.54
CA ARG A 11 6.07 -0.24 0.90
C ARG A 11 5.21 -0.83 -0.23
N PRO A 12 3.89 -0.59 -0.25
CA PRO A 12 3.02 -1.17 -1.27
C PRO A 12 3.45 -0.69 -2.66
N ASN A 13 3.50 -1.59 -3.63
CA ASN A 13 3.93 -1.26 -4.98
C ASN A 13 2.79 -0.60 -5.75
N CYS A 14 2.77 0.73 -5.82
CA CYS A 14 1.70 1.49 -6.47
C CYS A 14 1.44 1.07 -7.92
N ILE A 15 2.42 0.56 -8.67
CA ILE A 15 2.22 0.07 -10.05
C ILE A 15 1.17 -1.06 -10.10
N LYS A 16 1.14 -1.89 -9.04
CA LYS A 16 0.17 -2.97 -8.86
C LYS A 16 -1.16 -2.48 -8.27
N CYS A 17 -1.32 -1.20 -7.93
CA CYS A 17 -2.55 -0.64 -7.39
C CYS A 17 -3.55 -0.33 -8.51
N ILE A 18 -4.85 -0.60 -8.30
CA ILE A 18 -5.90 -0.23 -9.26
C ILE A 18 -6.08 1.29 -9.37
N HIS A 19 -5.76 2.04 -8.31
CA HIS A 19 -5.91 3.49 -8.26
C HIS A 19 -4.72 4.24 -8.87
N TYR A 20 -3.64 3.54 -9.20
CA TYR A 20 -2.48 4.14 -9.83
C TYR A 20 -2.75 4.41 -11.31
N TYR A 21 -2.45 5.61 -11.76
CA TYR A 21 -2.57 6.03 -13.16
C TYR A 21 -1.37 6.88 -13.59
N VAL A 22 -1.05 6.81 -14.88
CA VAL A 22 -0.02 7.66 -15.49
C VAL A 22 -0.69 8.93 -16.01
N THR A 23 -0.17 10.09 -15.64
CA THR A 23 -0.80 11.39 -15.92
C THR A 23 -0.40 11.99 -17.27
N HIS A 24 0.66 11.47 -17.90
CA HIS A 24 1.33 12.04 -19.09
C HIS A 24 1.86 13.48 -18.91
N ILE A 25 2.00 13.95 -17.66
CA ILE A 25 2.58 15.26 -17.34
C ILE A 25 4.07 15.08 -17.09
N HIS A 26 4.93 15.74 -17.89
CA HIS A 26 6.39 15.70 -17.75
C HIS A 26 6.87 15.88 -16.30
N ASN A 27 6.28 16.83 -15.59
CA ASN A 27 6.70 17.16 -14.23
C ASN A 27 6.05 16.29 -13.14
N LYS A 28 5.01 15.50 -13.43
CA LYS A 28 4.33 14.62 -12.44
C LYS A 28 3.76 13.38 -13.11
N PRO A 29 4.58 12.43 -13.61
CA PRO A 29 4.09 11.28 -14.38
C PRO A 29 3.19 10.32 -13.58
N HIS A 30 3.28 10.32 -12.24
CA HIS A 30 2.53 9.38 -11.39
C HIS A 30 1.34 10.05 -10.72
N GLY A 31 0.18 9.40 -10.76
CA GLY A 31 -1.04 9.85 -10.09
C GLY A 31 -1.65 8.77 -9.19
N CYS A 32 -2.27 9.20 -8.09
CA CYS A 32 -3.07 8.34 -7.23
C CYS A 32 -4.54 8.80 -7.27
N ARG A 33 -5.44 7.96 -7.79
CA ARG A 33 -6.89 8.27 -7.89
C ARG A 33 -7.59 8.26 -6.54
N ALA A 34 -7.17 7.37 -5.64
CA ALA A 34 -7.79 7.24 -4.32
C ALA A 34 -7.54 8.47 -3.43
N MET A 35 -6.36 9.09 -3.55
CA MET A 35 -6.01 10.29 -2.78
C MET A 35 -6.10 11.59 -3.58
N GLY A 36 -6.26 11.53 -4.90
CA GLY A 36 -6.48 12.70 -5.75
C GLY A 36 -5.25 13.56 -6.06
N PHE A 37 -4.02 13.09 -5.83
CA PHE A 37 -2.78 13.85 -6.10
C PHE A 37 -1.95 13.28 -7.26
N LYS A 38 -1.03 14.12 -7.76
CA LYS A 38 -0.05 13.81 -8.82
C LYS A 38 1.35 14.15 -8.32
N CYS A 39 2.33 13.30 -8.61
CA CYS A 39 3.69 13.40 -8.06
C CYS A 39 4.74 12.90 -9.06
N ILE A 40 6.00 13.29 -8.80
CA ILE A 40 7.17 12.88 -9.59
C ILE A 40 7.70 11.54 -9.14
N GLN A 41 7.65 11.31 -7.84
CA GLN A 41 8.13 10.09 -7.21
C GLN A 41 6.99 9.07 -7.06
N ASN A 42 7.32 7.87 -6.61
CA ASN A 42 6.32 6.84 -6.35
C ASN A 42 5.30 7.32 -5.30
N PRO A 43 3.97 7.27 -5.57
CA PRO A 43 2.96 7.75 -4.64
C PRO A 43 3.02 7.08 -3.26
N ALA A 44 3.47 5.82 -3.16
CA ALA A 44 3.66 5.16 -1.85
C ALA A 44 4.69 5.88 -0.97
N VAL A 45 5.74 6.42 -1.58
CA VAL A 45 6.80 7.15 -0.87
C VAL A 45 6.29 8.51 -0.43
N LEU A 46 5.55 9.21 -1.30
CA LEU A 46 4.95 10.50 -0.97
C LEU A 46 3.97 10.39 0.19
N VAL A 47 3.10 9.37 0.16
CA VAL A 47 2.13 9.07 1.23
C VAL A 47 2.85 8.79 2.54
N PHE A 48 3.90 7.97 2.51
CA PHE A 48 4.70 7.70 3.69
C PHE A 48 5.39 8.96 4.22
N SER A 49 5.95 9.79 3.35
CA SER A 49 6.59 11.04 3.77
C SER A 49 5.60 12.04 4.36
N SER A 50 4.38 12.12 3.82
CA SER A 50 3.38 13.07 4.25
C SER A 50 2.62 12.61 5.49
N SER A 51 2.27 11.32 5.57
CA SER A 51 1.42 10.77 6.62
C SER A 51 2.20 9.97 7.66
N HIS A 52 3.47 9.67 7.44
CA HIS A 52 4.27 8.71 8.21
C HIS A 52 3.65 7.30 8.28
N MET A 53 2.71 7.00 7.38
CA MET A 53 1.96 5.75 7.32
C MET A 53 2.00 5.16 5.91
N GLU A 54 1.91 3.83 5.83
CA GLU A 54 1.76 3.13 4.57
C GLU A 54 0.37 3.37 3.94
N CYS A 55 0.30 3.30 2.60
CA CYS A 55 -0.93 3.58 1.86
C CYS A 55 -2.07 2.62 2.25
N GLN A 56 -3.00 3.11 3.08
CA GLN A 56 -4.19 2.36 3.53
C GLN A 56 -5.21 2.12 2.41
N LEU A 57 -5.15 2.92 1.35
CA LEU A 57 -6.01 2.83 0.16
C LEU A 57 -5.38 1.95 -0.94
N PHE A 58 -4.32 1.19 -0.63
CA PHE A 58 -3.71 0.32 -1.61
C PHE A 58 -4.62 -0.87 -1.93
N GLN A 59 -5.08 -0.93 -3.17
CA GLN A 59 -5.88 -2.04 -3.66
C GLN A 59 -5.19 -2.68 -4.86
N ALA A 60 -4.73 -3.92 -4.69
CA ALA A 60 -4.01 -4.63 -5.73
C ALA A 60 -4.91 -4.91 -6.95
N LYS A 61 -4.36 -4.79 -8.15
CA LYS A 61 -5.01 -5.22 -9.40
C LYS A 61 -5.31 -6.70 -9.33
N PRO A 62 -6.49 -7.16 -9.79
CA PRO A 62 -6.79 -8.57 -9.92
C PRO A 62 -5.84 -9.15 -10.97
N SER A 63 -4.72 -9.69 -10.51
CA SER A 63 -3.84 -10.52 -11.32
C SER A 63 -4.19 -11.96 -10.98
N ALA A 64 -4.33 -12.80 -11.99
CA ALA A 64 -4.80 -14.18 -11.87
C ALA A 64 -3.96 -15.07 -10.91
N SER A 65 -2.87 -14.54 -10.32
CA SER A 65 -1.98 -15.24 -9.40
C SER A 65 -1.45 -14.31 -8.29
N GLN A 66 -2.33 -13.74 -7.46
CA GLN A 66 -1.93 -13.15 -6.17
C GLN A 66 -2.93 -13.54 -5.06
N ASN A 67 -3.33 -14.81 -5.02
CA ASN A 67 -3.81 -15.44 -3.80
C ASN A 67 -2.59 -15.66 -2.89
N LYS A 68 -2.29 -14.75 -1.95
CA LYS A 68 -1.70 -15.07 -0.63
C LYS A 68 -1.79 -13.87 0.32
N LYS A 69 -2.48 -14.13 1.43
CA LYS A 69 -2.23 -13.63 2.80
C LYS A 69 -2.99 -12.37 3.25
N GLY A 70 -4.22 -12.62 3.68
CA GLY A 70 -4.96 -11.84 4.68
C GLY A 70 -5.69 -12.77 5.66
N ARG A 71 -5.02 -13.83 6.14
CA ARG A 71 -5.51 -14.62 7.28
C ARG A 71 -5.22 -13.81 8.54
N GLY A 72 -6.17 -12.94 8.91
CA GLY A 72 -6.32 -12.48 10.29
C GLY A 72 -6.76 -13.68 11.13
N SER A 73 -5.78 -14.37 11.72
CA SER A 73 -6.01 -15.38 12.75
C SER A 73 -5.66 -14.74 14.08
N SER A 74 -6.65 -14.67 14.99
CA SER A 74 -6.62 -14.61 16.47
C SER A 74 -7.85 -13.80 16.90
N GLY A 75 -8.90 -14.31 17.55
CA GLY A 75 -9.08 -15.51 18.35
C GLY A 75 -9.51 -15.13 19.78
N GLY A 76 -10.55 -15.80 20.29
CA GLY A 76 -11.00 -15.77 21.69
C GLY A 76 -12.16 -14.80 21.95
N GLY A 77 -13.32 -15.17 22.48
CA GLY A 77 -13.76 -16.39 23.15
C GLY A 77 -14.81 -15.94 24.16
N ILE A 78 -16.05 -16.36 23.98
CA ILE A 78 -17.12 -16.12 24.96
C ILE A 78 -16.74 -16.82 26.27
N VAL A 79 -16.62 -16.07 27.36
CA VAL A 79 -16.61 -16.66 28.71
C VAL A 79 -18.05 -16.70 29.20
N ALA A 80 -18.45 -17.87 29.70
CA ALA A 80 -19.73 -18.14 30.35
C ALA A 80 -19.80 -17.50 31.74
#